data_AF-A0A920HVQ5-F1
#
_entry.id   AF-A0A920HVQ5-F1
#
_cell.length_a   1.000
_cell.length_b   1.000
_cell.length_c   1.000
_cell.angle_alpha   90.00
_cell.angle_beta   90.00
_cell.angle_gamma   90.00
#
_symmetry.space_group_name_H-M   'P 1'
#
loop_
_entity.id
_entity.type
_entity.pdbx_description
1 polymer ?
#
loop_
_entity_poly.entity_id
_entity_poly.type
_entity_poly.pdbx_seq_one_letter_code
_entity_poly.pdbx_strand_id
1 'polypeptide(L)'
;MNERLRKWMSNESLKPSKLAENIKVNRATISHILSGRNKPSIEFLQKLLNNYSDLNANWLITGVGFMKKIKILKNLLITRKLIKLLFFLMIILLMN
;
A
#
# COMPACT_ATOMS: atom_id res chain seq x y z
N MET A 1 0.54 14.73 -6.52
CA MET A 1 1.07 13.40 -6.14
C MET A 1 2.23 13.53 -5.15
N ASN A 2 3.22 14.37 -5.45
CA ASN A 2 4.28 14.84 -4.55
C ASN A 2 3.80 15.18 -3.13
N GLU A 3 2.71 15.93 -2.97
CA GLU A 3 2.16 16.24 -1.62
C GLU A 3 1.65 15.01 -0.88
N ARG A 4 1.02 14.07 -1.59
CA ARG A 4 0.58 12.80 -1.02
C ARG A 4 1.78 11.93 -0.63
N LEU A 5 2.83 11.93 -1.43
CA LEU A 5 4.08 11.26 -1.07
C LEU A 5 4.68 11.87 0.20
N ARG A 6 4.74 13.21 0.33
CA ARG A 6 5.16 13.87 1.58
C ARG A 6 4.29 13.46 2.76
N LYS A 7 2.96 13.54 2.59
CA LYS A 7 2.00 13.20 3.65
C LYS A 7 2.19 11.76 4.13
N TRP A 8 2.37 10.82 3.20
CA TRP A 8 2.65 9.43 3.54
C TRP A 8 4.01 9.30 4.26
N MET A 9 5.08 9.91 3.74
CA MET A 9 6.40 9.89 4.40
C MET A 9 6.35 10.43 5.83
N SER A 10 5.59 11.51 6.07
CA SER A 10 5.37 12.05 7.42
C SER A 10 4.65 11.06 8.34
N ASN A 11 3.65 10.33 7.84
CA ASN A 11 2.97 9.28 8.62
C ASN A 11 3.90 8.10 8.96
N GLU A 12 4.81 7.74 8.06
CA GLU A 12 5.81 6.70 8.31
C GLU A 12 7.03 7.20 9.11
N SER A 13 7.06 8.47 9.54
CA SER A 13 8.24 9.11 10.15
C SER A 13 9.52 8.96 9.30
N LEU A 14 9.36 8.98 7.98
CA LEU A 14 10.40 8.62 7.02
C LEU A 14 11.09 9.86 6.43
N LYS A 15 12.41 9.95 6.60
CA LYS A 15 13.23 11.00 5.97
C LYS A 15 13.49 10.70 4.49
N PRO A 16 13.64 11.73 3.61
CA PRO A 16 13.94 11.52 2.19
C PRO A 16 15.19 10.67 1.90
N SER A 17 16.26 10.83 2.69
CA SER A 17 17.47 10.02 2.57
C SER A 17 17.20 8.54 2.83
N LYS A 18 16.43 8.24 3.88
CA LYS A 18 16.08 6.89 4.24
C LYS A 18 15.17 6.23 3.21
N LEU A 19 14.22 6.99 2.64
CA LEU A 19 13.41 6.51 1.52
C LEU A 19 14.29 6.12 0.33
N ALA A 20 15.21 6.98 -0.06
CA ALA A 20 16.13 6.76 -1.18
C ALA A 20 16.93 5.46 -1.00
N GLU A 21 17.46 5.23 0.21
CA GLU A 21 18.18 4.03 0.60
C GLU A 21 17.29 2.78 0.53
N ASN A 22 16.11 2.83 1.16
CA ASN A 22 15.21 1.68 1.23
C ASN A 22 14.78 1.20 -0.16
N ILE A 23 14.45 2.12 -1.07
CA ILE A 23 13.96 1.77 -2.41
C ILE A 23 15.08 1.76 -3.46
N LYS A 24 16.35 1.94 -3.05
CA LYS A 24 17.55 1.92 -3.89
C LYS A 24 17.46 2.87 -5.10
N VAL A 25 17.21 4.15 -4.82
CA VAL A 25 17.24 5.25 -5.80
C VAL A 25 18.13 6.39 -5.31
N ASN A 26 18.55 7.27 -6.21
CA ASN A 26 19.34 8.44 -5.82
C ASN A 26 18.50 9.40 -4.95
N ARG A 27 19.12 9.99 -3.92
CA ARG A 27 18.52 11.05 -3.08
C ARG A 27 18.03 12.23 -3.92
N ALA A 28 18.73 12.58 -5.00
CA ALA A 28 18.31 13.61 -5.94
C ALA A 28 16.94 13.29 -6.57
N THR A 29 16.69 12.03 -6.93
CA THR A 29 15.40 11.56 -7.48
C THR A 29 14.26 11.82 -6.49
N ILE A 30 14.46 11.50 -5.20
CA ILE A 30 13.48 11.80 -4.15
C ILE A 30 13.23 13.31 -4.06
N SER A 31 14.29 14.11 -4.01
CA SER A 31 14.20 15.57 -3.90
C SER A 31 13.43 16.20 -5.07
N HIS A 32 13.70 15.75 -6.31
CA HIS A 32 13.01 16.24 -7.51
C HIS A 32 11.53 15.85 -7.56
N ILE A 33 11.18 14.62 -7.14
CA ILE A 33 9.78 14.19 -7.06
C ILE A 33 9.06 14.98 -5.98
N LEU A 34 9.70 15.13 -4.81
CA LEU A 34 9.13 15.90 -3.71
C LEU A 34 8.92 17.35 -4.14
N SER A 35 9.90 18.05 -4.69
CA SER A 35 9.70 19.42 -5.18
C SER A 35 8.63 19.57 -6.29
N GLY A 36 8.21 18.47 -6.93
CA GLY A 36 7.21 18.49 -8.01
C GLY A 36 7.79 18.82 -9.39
N ARG A 37 9.12 19.00 -9.48
CA ARG A 37 9.81 19.20 -10.77
C ARG A 37 9.68 17.97 -11.68
N ASN A 38 9.67 16.78 -11.07
CA ASN A 38 9.59 15.51 -11.80
C ASN A 38 8.37 14.70 -11.38
N LYS A 39 7.70 14.07 -12.36
CA LYS A 39 6.82 12.94 -12.09
C LYS A 39 7.66 11.70 -11.79
N PRO A 40 7.25 10.82 -10.86
CA PRO A 40 7.96 9.57 -10.65
C PRO A 40 7.83 8.66 -11.86
N SER A 41 8.89 7.91 -12.16
CA SER A 41 8.85 6.85 -13.15
C SER A 41 8.03 5.65 -12.65
N ILE A 42 7.63 4.78 -13.58
CA ILE A 42 6.99 3.49 -13.25
C ILE A 42 7.92 2.65 -12.38
N GLU A 43 9.22 2.61 -12.70
CA GLU A 43 10.22 1.90 -11.91
C GLU A 43 10.31 2.41 -10.46
N PHE A 44 10.26 3.74 -10.26
CA PHE A 44 10.19 4.32 -8.92
C PHE A 44 8.95 3.84 -8.17
N LEU A 45 7.77 3.88 -8.81
CA LEU A 45 6.52 3.45 -8.20
C LEU A 45 6.54 1.97 -7.85
N GLN A 46 7.09 1.11 -8.71
CA GLN A 46 7.27 -0.31 -8.43
C GLN A 46 8.17 -0.53 -7.22
N LYS A 47 9.35 0.11 -7.18
CA LYS A 47 10.29 0.01 -6.06
C LYS A 47 9.65 0.50 -4.75
N LEU A 48 8.89 1.59 -4.79
CA LEU A 48 8.16 2.12 -3.65
C LEU A 48 7.09 1.14 -3.15
N LEU A 49 6.19 0.72 -4.03
CA LEU A 49 5.05 -0.13 -3.66
C LEU A 49 5.47 -1.56 -3.28
N ASN A 50 6.62 -2.04 -3.75
CA ASN A 50 7.17 -3.33 -3.33
C ASN A 50 7.76 -3.26 -1.91
N ASN A 51 8.46 -2.18 -1.56
CA ASN A 51 9.00 -2.00 -0.20
C ASN A 51 7.93 -1.59 0.81
N TYR A 52 6.89 -0.89 0.36
CA TYR A 52 5.81 -0.38 1.20
C TYR A 52 4.47 -0.92 0.70
N SER A 53 4.28 -2.23 0.87
CA SER A 53 3.14 -2.97 0.30
C SER A 53 1.77 -2.56 0.84
N ASP A 54 1.73 -1.89 2.00
CA ASP A 54 0.54 -1.32 2.61
C ASP A 54 0.12 0.01 1.98
N LEU A 55 1.00 0.72 1.28
CA LEU A 55 0.68 1.94 0.56
C LEU A 55 -0.30 1.64 -0.59
N ASN A 56 -1.40 2.39 -0.64
CA ASN A 56 -2.40 2.30 -1.70
C ASN A 56 -1.96 3.09 -2.93
N ALA A 57 -1.68 2.39 -4.02
CA ALA A 57 -1.27 2.98 -5.30
C ALA A 57 -2.33 3.95 -5.86
N ASN A 58 -3.63 3.60 -5.78
CA ASN A 58 -4.70 4.46 -6.28
C ASN A 58 -4.71 5.78 -5.53
N TRP A 59 -4.66 5.74 -4.19
CA TRP A 59 -4.60 6.97 -3.39
C TRP A 59 -3.36 7.80 -3.72
N LEU A 60 -2.19 7.17 -3.84
CA LEU A 60 -0.96 7.89 -4.17
C LEU A 60 -1.09 8.63 -5.51
N ILE A 61 -1.56 7.93 -6.54
CA ILE A 61 -1.63 8.42 -7.92
C ILE A 61 -2.79 9.39 -8.11
N THR A 62 -4.01 8.96 -7.86
CA THR A 62 -5.25 9.71 -8.16
C THR A 62 -5.70 10.59 -7.01
N GLY A 63 -5.32 10.25 -5.78
CA GLY A 63 -5.85 10.88 -4.56
C GLY A 63 -7.14 10.27 -4.04
N VAL A 64 -7.67 9.24 -4.72
CA VAL A 64 -8.94 8.61 -4.36
C VAL A 64 -8.73 7.44 -3.40
N GLY A 65 -9.58 7.38 -2.37
CA GLY A 65 -9.58 6.32 -1.37
C GLY A 65 -8.67 6.59 -0.17
N PHE A 66 -8.27 5.54 0.54
CA PHE A 66 -7.43 5.63 1.73
C PHE A 66 -5.95 5.46 1.40
N MET A 67 -5.09 6.15 2.15
CA MET A 67 -3.63 6.10 2.01
C MET A 67 -3.07 4.69 2.14
N LYS A 68 -3.53 3.93 3.14
CA LYS A 68 -3.13 2.55 3.35
C LYS A 68 -4.21 1.60 2.86
N LYS A 69 -3.80 0.46 2.34
CA LYS A 69 -4.69 -0.67 2.04
C LYS A 69 -5.28 -1.16 3.36
N ILE A 70 -6.61 -1.27 3.42
CA ILE A 70 -7.29 -1.73 4.63
C ILE A 70 -7.04 -3.24 4.78
N LYS A 71 -6.09 -3.61 5.65
CA LYS A 71 -5.77 -5.01 5.97
C LYS A 71 -6.97 -5.74 6.61
N ILE A 72 -7.82 -5.00 7.33
CA ILE A 72 -9.01 -5.51 8.02
C ILE A 72 -10.01 -6.13 7.04
N LEU A 73 -10.27 -5.50 5.88
CA LEU A 73 -11.25 -6.01 4.92
C LEU A 73 -10.84 -7.36 4.34
N LYS A 74 -9.54 -7.57 4.11
CA LYS A 74 -9.02 -8.86 3.62
C LYS A 74 -9.20 -9.96 4.67
N ASN A 75 -8.89 -9.66 5.93
CA ASN A 75 -9.12 -10.59 7.04
C ASN A 75 -10.61 -10.88 7.21
N LEU A 76 -11.47 -9.86 7.19
CA LEU A 76 -12.92 -10.01 7.29
C LEU A 76 -13.49 -10.88 6.16
N LEU A 77 -13.02 -10.69 4.92
CA LEU A 77 -13.38 -11.52 3.78
C LEU A 77 -12.96 -12.98 3.95
N ILE A 78 -11.75 -13.22 4.45
CA ILE A 78 -11.24 -14.57 4.75
C ILE A 78 -12.09 -15.21 5.85
N THR A 79 -12.32 -14.50 6.96
CA THR A 79 -13.17 -14.97 8.06
C THR A 79 -14.58 -15.30 7.59
N ARG A 80 -15.20 -14.46 6.75
CA ARG A 80 -16.52 -14.73 6.16
C ARG A 80 -16.51 -15.96 5.26
N LYS A 81 -15.46 -16.18 4.46
CA LYS A 81 -15.30 -17.40 3.66
C LYS A 81 -15.16 -18.65 4.53
N LEU A 82 -14.36 -18.58 5.60
CA LEU A 82 -14.17 -19.68 6.54
C LEU A 82 -15.46 -20.03 7.29
N ILE A 83 -16.20 -19.04 7.78
CA ILE A 83 -17.49 -19.27 8.44
C ILE A 83 -18.48 -19.93 7.48
N LYS A 84 -18.55 -19.48 6.21
CA LYS A 84 -19.38 -20.14 5.19
C LYS A 84 -18.97 -21.59 4.96
N LEU A 85 -17.67 -21.87 4.89
CA LEU A 85 -17.16 -23.23 4.71
C LEU A 85 -17.48 -24.12 5.91
N LEU A 86 -17.28 -23.62 7.13
CA LEU A 86 -17.61 -24.34 8.36
C LEU A 86 -19.11 -24.64 8.45
N PHE A 87 -19.95 -23.67 8.10
CA PHE A 87 -21.40 -23.86 8.05
C PHE A 87 -21.80 -24.93 7.03
N PHE A 88 -21.17 -24.92 5.84
CA PHE A 88 -21.38 -25.94 4.82
C PHE A 88 -20.95 -27.34 5.28
N LEU A 89 -19.79 -27.46 5.93
CA LEU A 89 -19.31 -28.72 6.50
C LEU A 89 -20.22 -29.24 7.62
N MET A 90 -20.74 -28.34 8.46
CA MET A 90 -21.66 -28.69 9.54
C MET A 90 -22.99 -29.23 9.00
N ILE A 91 -23.50 -28.68 7.90
CA ILE A 91 -24.70 -29.23 7.23
C ILE A 91 -24.44 -30.65 6.72
N ILE A 92 -23.29 -30.89 6.07
CA ILE A 92 -22.96 -32.23 5.55
C ILE A 92 -22.90 -33.27 6.69
N LEU A 93 -22.30 -32.91 7.82
CA LEU A 93 -22.21 -33.79 8.99
C LEU A 93 -23.57 -34.12 9.62
N LEU A 94 -24.57 -33.24 9.47
CA LEU A 94 -25.92 -33.46 9.98
C LEU A 94 -26.81 -34.30 9.04
N MET A 95 -26.38 -34.53 7.80
CA MET A 95 -27.13 -35.27 6.78
C MET A 95 -26.71 -36.73 6.62
N ASN A 96 -25.67 -37.17 7.35
CA ASN A 96 -25.19 -38.56 7.43
C ASN A 96 -25.43 -39.12 8.83
#